data_AF-U5QBY0-F1
#
_entry.id   AF-U5QBY0-F1
#
_cell.length_a   1.000
_cell.length_b   1.000
_cell.length_c   1.000
_cell.angle_alpha   90.00
_cell.angle_beta   90.00
_cell.angle_gamma   90.00
#
_symmetry.space_group_name_H-M   'P 1'
#
loop_
_entity.id
_entity.type
_entity.pdbx_description
1 polymer ?
#
loop_
_entity_poly.entity_id
_entity_poly.type
_entity_poly.pdbx_seq_one_letter_code
_entity_poly.pdbx_strand_id
1 'polypeptide(L)' 'MKKSLKIISVISIFAFMILWLLGKFVDFENFDITETANIFVIIYLLASLKYYQLDSRDKDATIKELKEKLGE' A
#
# COMPACT_ATOMS: atom_id res chain seq x y z
N MET A 1 8.22 -10.82 1.08
CA MET A 1 8.32 -9.41 0.62
C MET A 1 7.03 -8.90 -0.04
N LYS A 2 6.56 -9.47 -1.16
CA LYS A 2 5.32 -9.05 -1.83
C LYS A 2 4.06 -9.15 -0.94
N LYS A 3 3.85 -10.29 -0.27
CA LYS A 3 2.75 -10.46 0.70
C LYS A 3 2.83 -9.46 1.86
N SER A 4 4.02 -9.19 2.37
CA SER A 4 4.25 -8.23 3.46
C SER A 4 3.90 -6.79 3.05
N LEU A 5 4.28 -6.36 1.84
CA LEU A 5 3.91 -5.04 1.31
C LEU A 5 2.40 -4.88 1.14
N LYS A 6 1.72 -5.94 0.70
CA LYS A 6 0.25 -5.97 0.61
C LYS A 6 -0.39 -5.81 1.98
N ILE A 7 0.11 -6.53 2.99
CA ILE A 7 -0.40 -6.45 4.36
C ILE A 7 -0.17 -5.05 4.96
N ILE A 8 1.04 -4.49 4.80
CA ILE A 8 1.36 -3.14 5.29
C ILE A 8 0.46 -2.10 4.63
N SER A 9 0.29 -2.18 3.31
CA SER A 9 -0.63 -1.30 2.57
C SER A 9 -2.06 -1.37 3.14
N VAL A 10 -2.61 -2.59 3.32
CA VAL A 10 -3.95 -2.77 3.89
C VAL A 10 -4.04 -2.19 5.31
N ILE A 11 -3.08 -2.48 6.19
CA ILE A 11 -3.08 -1.95 7.56
C ILE A 11 -2.99 -0.43 7.56
N SER A 12 -2.13 0.16 6.74
CA SER A 12 -1.96 1.62 6.65
C SER A 12 -3.23 2.33 6.22
N ILE A 13 -3.99 1.80 5.25
CA ILE A 13 -5.23 2.45 4.82
C ILE A 13 -6.36 2.30 5.84
N PHE A 14 -6.43 1.17 6.56
CA PHE A 14 -7.35 1.01 7.67
C PHE A 14 -7.00 1.93 8.84
N ALA A 15 -5.72 2.04 9.19
CA ALA A 15 -5.25 2.95 10.23
C ALA A 15 -5.56 4.41 9.89
N PHE A 16 -5.32 4.82 8.64
CA PHE A 16 -5.74 6.14 8.14
C PHE A 16 -7.24 6.38 8.31
N MET A 17 -8.06 5.42 7.88
CA MET A 17 -9.52 5.56 7.94
C MET A 17 -10.01 5.71 9.38
N ILE A 18 -9.45 4.95 10.31
CA ILE A 18 -9.77 5.04 11.74
C ILE A 18 -9.34 6.40 12.31
N LEU A 19 -8.09 6.83 12.07
CA LEU A 19 -7.58 8.12 12.52
C LEU A 19 -8.40 9.29 11.98
N TRP A 20 -8.74 9.25 10.70
CA TRP A 20 -9.56 10.27 10.06
C TRP A 20 -10.97 10.33 10.65
N LEU A 21 -11.56 9.17 10.97
CA LEU A 21 -12.86 9.11 11.64
C LEU A 21 -12.77 9.71 13.05
N LEU A 22 -11.77 9.28 13.85
CA LEU A 22 -11.56 9.78 15.21
C LEU A 22 -11.34 11.29 15.25
N GLY A 23 -10.56 11.85 14.32
CA GLY A 23 -10.30 13.29 14.27
C GLY A 23 -11.51 14.15 13.91
N LYS A 24 -12.62 13.56 13.45
CA LYS A 24 -13.89 14.29 13.30
C LYS A 24 -14.74 14.33 14.56
N PHE A 25 -14.52 13.39 15.49
CA PHE A 25 -15.35 13.25 16.70
C PHE A 25 -14.62 13.68 17.97
N VAL A 26 -13.29 13.71 17.95
CA VAL A 26 -12.45 14.00 19.11
C VAL A 26 -11.38 14.99 18.70
N ASP A 27 -11.48 16.21 19.22
CA ASP A 27 -10.38 17.18 19.18
C ASP A 27 -9.37 16.82 20.26
N PHE A 28 -8.22 16.29 19.82
CA PHE A 28 -7.08 16.08 20.70
C PHE A 28 -6.24 17.37 20.69
N GLU A 29 -6.40 18.20 21.71
CA GLU A 29 -5.75 19.52 21.88
C GLU A 29 -4.22 19.52 21.70
N ASN A 30 -3.55 18.35 21.81
CA ASN A 30 -2.10 18.20 21.72
C ASN A 30 -1.63 17.23 20.62
N PHE A 31 -2.53 16.72 19.77
CA PHE A 31 -2.18 15.71 18.77
C PHE A 31 -2.74 16.08 17.39
N ASP A 32 -1.86 16.36 16.44
CA ASP A 32 -2.25 16.58 15.05
C ASP A 32 -2.58 15.24 14.37
N ILE A 33 -3.85 14.87 14.49
CA ILE A 33 -4.43 13.68 13.87
C ILE A 33 -4.30 13.75 12.34
N THR A 34 -4.37 14.94 11.76
CA THR A 34 -4.34 15.14 10.30
C THR A 34 -2.95 14.85 9.75
N GLU A 35 -1.91 15.37 10.41
CA GLU A 35 -0.52 15.09 10.03
C GLU A 35 -0.20 13.59 10.15
N THR A 36 -0.59 12.96 11.26
CA THR A 36 -0.39 11.52 11.47
C THR A 36 -1.15 10.69 10.44
N ALA A 37 -2.40 11.03 10.15
CA ALA A 37 -3.21 10.36 9.14
C ALA A 37 -2.55 10.45 7.75
N ASN A 38 -2.05 11.63 7.37
CA ASN A 38 -1.36 11.83 6.10
C ASN A 38 -0.10 10.95 5.97
N ILE A 39 0.66 10.75 7.04
CA ILE A 39 1.82 9.84 7.04
C ILE A 39 1.37 8.40 6.70
N PHE A 40 0.26 7.92 7.27
CA PHE A 40 -0.28 6.59 6.92
C PHE A 40 -0.70 6.48 5.45
N VAL A 41 -1.24 7.54 4.86
CA VAL A 41 -1.54 7.58 3.41
C VAL A 41 -0.27 7.47 2.59
N ILE A 42 0.79 8.20 2.96
CA ILE A 42 2.08 8.14 2.26
C ILE A 42 2.65 6.72 2.33
N ILE A 43 2.64 6.09 3.51
CA ILE A 43 3.09 4.71 3.68
C ILE A 43 2.27 3.75 2.81
N TYR A 44 0.94 3.90 2.79
CA TYR A 44 0.07 3.12 1.92
C TYR A 44 0.46 3.26 0.45
N LEU A 45 0.65 4.50 -0.04
CA LEU A 45 1.00 4.78 -1.42
C LEU A 45 2.34 4.15 -1.79
N LEU A 46 3.37 4.32 -0.96
CA LEU A 46 4.70 3.75 -1.21
C LEU A 46 4.68 2.21 -1.18
N ALA A 47 4.02 1.61 -0.20
CA ALA A 47 3.90 0.16 -0.08
C ALA A 47 3.15 -0.44 -1.28
N SER A 48 2.06 0.21 -1.70
CA SER A 48 1.24 -0.21 -2.84
C SER A 48 2.00 -0.09 -4.15
N LEU A 49 2.69 1.04 -4.37
CA LEU A 49 3.52 1.24 -5.56
C LEU A 49 4.57 0.14 -5.68
N LYS A 50 5.30 -0.14 -4.59
CA LYS A 50 6.33 -1.17 -4.58
C LYS A 50 5.75 -2.57 -4.81
N TYR A 51 4.57 -2.85 -4.25
CA TYR A 51 3.86 -4.11 -4.48
C TYR A 51 3.50 -4.29 -5.96
N TYR A 52 2.91 -3.28 -6.60
CA TYR A 52 2.49 -3.35 -8.00
C TYR A 52 3.68 -3.41 -8.96
N GLN A 53 4.79 -2.73 -8.68
CA GLN A 53 6.02 -2.86 -9.45
C GLN A 53 6.57 -4.30 -9.42
N LEU A 54 6.56 -4.95 -8.25
CA LEU A 54 6.93 -6.35 -8.13
C LEU A 54 5.94 -7.26 -8.87
N ASP A 55 4.64 -7.02 -8.73
CA ASP A 55 3.61 -7.82 -9.40
C ASP A 55 3.70 -7.75 -10.93
N SER A 56 3.95 -6.56 -11.48
CA SER A 56 4.15 -6.40 -12.92
C SER A 56 5.36 -7.18 -13.40
N ARG A 57 6.51 -7.05 -12.71
CA ARG A 57 7.74 -7.77 -13.08
C ARG A 57 7.58 -9.29 -13.03
N ASP A 58 6.89 -9.81 -12.02
CA ASP A 58 6.61 -11.25 -11.90
C ASP A 58 5.75 -11.74 -13.09
N LYS A 59 4.76 -10.94 -13.48
CA LYS A 59 3.89 -11.24 -14.63
C LYS A 59 4.63 -11.16 -15.95
N ASP A 60 5.47 -10.15 -16.15
CA ASP A 60 6.28 -10.00 -17.35
C ASP A 60 7.26 -11.18 -17.52
N ALA A 61 7.88 -11.62 -16.43
CA ALA A 61 8.72 -12.82 -16.43
C ALA A 61 7.93 -14.08 -16.81
N THR A 62 6.72 -14.23 -16.26
CA THR A 62 5.83 -15.35 -16.60
C THR A 62 5.41 -15.32 -18.07
N ILE A 63 5.08 -14.14 -18.61
CA ILE A 63 4.75 -13.97 -20.03
C ILE A 63 5.95 -14.36 -20.91
N LYS A 64 7.15 -13.91 -20.55
CA LYS A 64 8.37 -14.27 -21.28
C LYS A 64 8.61 -15.79 -21.30
N GLU A 65 8.48 -16.45 -20.15
CA GLU A 65 8.62 -17.90 -20.04
C GLU A 65 7.56 -18.64 -20.89
N LEU A 66 6.33 -18.14 -20.90
CA LEU A 66 5.25 -18.73 -21.71
C LEU A 66 5.50 -18.54 -23.21
N LYS A 67 6.02 -17.39 -23.65
CA LYS A 67 6.41 -17.16 -25.05
C LYS A 67 7.54 -18.10 -25.48
N GLU A 68 8.57 -18.23 -24.64
CA GLU A 68 9.66 -19.17 -24.88
C GLU A 68 9.16 -20.62 -25.00
N LYS A 69 8.17 -21.03 -24.18
CA LYS A 69 7.51 -22.35 -24.28
C LYS A 69 6.65 -22.51 -25.53
N LEU A 70 6.06 -21.44 -26.04
CA LEU A 70 5.33 -21.45 -27.32
C LEU A 70 6.25 -21.39 -28.55
N GLY A 71 7.55 -21.16 -28.35
CA GLY A 71 8.51 -20.99 -29.45
C GLY A 71 8.40 -19.62 -30.15
N GLU A 72 7.83 -18.62 -29.47
CA GLU A 72 7.77 -17.21 -29.89
C GLU A 72 8.90 -16.36 -29.27
#